data_AF-A0A7X7NME9-F1
#
_entry.id   AF-A0A7X7NME9-F1
#
_cell.length_a   1.000
_cell.length_b   1.000
_cell.length_c   1.000
_cell.angle_alpha   90.00
_cell.angle_beta   90.00
_cell.angle_gamma   90.00
#
_symmetry.space_group_name_H-M   'P 1'
#
loop_
_entity.id
_entity.type
_entity.pdbx_description
1 polymer ?
#
loop_
_entity_poly.entity_id
_entity_poly.type
_entity_poly.pdbx_seq_one_letter_code
_entity_poly.pdbx_strand_id
1 'polypeptide(L)'
;MIDVLLPEGLERQRNRPTTVSGRPGVSTEGANQAFARARRVPVVIGGVDGHLRRPDLLGALVLKASAHTTDSRDKDRHAQDLVVLSELALIDPRAVLLHVTAQDRRRLRPAVRALSSGERSLRSAADPAAVLQFLRHLAGDGA
;
A
#
# COMPACT_ATOMS: atom_id res chain seq x y z
N MET A 1 -14.72 -1.03 -8.06
CA MET A 1 -13.92 0.20 -8.22
C MET A 1 -12.46 -0.21 -8.19
N ILE A 2 -11.63 0.30 -9.11
CA ILE A 2 -10.20 -0.02 -9.18
C ILE A 2 -9.44 1.30 -8.99
N ASP A 3 -8.61 1.36 -7.96
CA ASP A 3 -7.73 2.51 -7.72
C ASP A 3 -6.43 2.31 -8.49
N VAL A 4 -6.16 3.21 -9.44
CA VAL A 4 -4.91 3.23 -10.20
C VAL A 4 -4.00 4.30 -9.61
N LEU A 5 -2.91 3.86 -8.97
CA LEU A 5 -1.86 4.76 -8.53
C LEU A 5 -1.12 5.30 -9.76
N LEU A 6 -0.70 6.56 -9.70
CA LEU A 6 0.11 7.18 -10.73
C LEU A 6 1.53 7.47 -10.17
N PRO A 7 2.58 7.36 -11.00
CA PRO A 7 3.97 7.56 -10.57
C PRO A 7 4.21 8.96 -10.02
N GLU A 8 5.28 9.13 -9.25
CA GLU A 8 5.65 10.48 -8.81
C GLU A 8 6.14 11.31 -10.00
N GLY A 9 5.98 12.64 -9.94
CA GLY A 9 6.47 13.54 -10.99
C GLY A 9 5.47 13.85 -12.11
N LEU A 10 4.19 13.51 -11.94
CA LEU A 10 3.14 13.81 -12.94
C LEU A 10 2.95 15.31 -13.16
N GLU A 11 3.22 16.12 -12.15
CA GLU A 11 3.21 17.59 -12.26
C GLU A 11 4.23 18.12 -13.28
N ARG A 12 5.24 17.32 -13.64
CA ARG A 12 6.26 17.67 -14.65
C ARG A 12 5.90 17.17 -16.05
N GLN A 13 4.84 16.37 -16.18
CA GLN A 13 4.40 15.87 -17.48
C GLN A 13 3.53 16.89 -18.20
N ARG A 14 3.80 17.07 -19.50
CA ARG A 14 3.05 18.00 -20.37
C ARG A 14 1.56 17.61 -20.49
N ASN A 15 1.28 16.31 -20.44
CA ASN A 15 -0.08 15.74 -20.42
C ASN A 15 -0.29 14.98 -19.10
N ARG A 16 -0.87 15.64 -18.10
CA ARG A 16 -1.14 15.02 -16.80
C ARG A 16 -2.35 14.09 -16.89
N PRO A 17 -2.25 12.82 -16.45
CA PRO A 17 -3.39 11.91 -16.45
C PRO A 17 -4.51 12.44 -15.55
N THR A 18 -5.76 12.26 -15.98
CA THR A 18 -6.96 12.62 -15.21
C THR A 18 -7.65 11.36 -14.70
N THR A 19 -8.26 11.47 -13.52
CA THR A 19 -9.13 10.44 -12.94
C THR A 19 -10.43 10.33 -13.75
N VAL A 20 -11.23 9.29 -13.47
CA VAL A 20 -12.57 9.12 -14.09
C VAL A 20 -13.48 10.36 -13.87
N SER A 21 -13.23 11.13 -12.80
CA SER A 21 -13.94 12.38 -12.52
C SER A 21 -13.41 13.62 -13.28
N GLY A 22 -12.43 13.47 -14.16
CA GLY A 22 -11.75 14.56 -14.86
C GLY A 22 -10.72 15.33 -14.02
N ARG A 23 -10.62 15.05 -12.71
CA ARG A 23 -9.62 15.70 -11.84
C ARG A 23 -8.19 15.20 -12.12
N PRO A 24 -7.16 16.05 -12.01
CA PRO A 24 -5.77 15.62 -12.17
C PRO A 24 -5.41 14.48 -11.23
N GLY A 25 -4.68 13.50 -11.75
CA GLY A 25 -4.14 12.40 -10.96
C GLY A 25 -3.26 12.88 -9.81
N VAL A 26 -3.39 12.25 -8.64
CA VAL A 26 -2.60 12.58 -7.44
C VAL A 26 -1.36 11.69 -7.40
N SER A 27 -0.20 12.31 -7.20
CA SER A 27 1.06 11.63 -6.92
C SER A 27 1.21 11.44 -5.42
N THR A 28 1.68 10.27 -4.98
CA THR A 28 1.89 9.94 -3.56
C THR A 28 3.33 9.53 -3.31
N GLU A 29 3.91 10.02 -2.22
CA GLU A 29 5.26 9.65 -1.80
C GLU A 29 5.37 8.13 -1.53
N GLY A 30 6.34 7.47 -2.17
CA GLY A 30 6.52 6.02 -2.11
C GLY A 30 5.92 5.26 -3.30
N ALA A 31 5.16 5.92 -4.17
CA ALA A 31 4.57 5.31 -5.37
C ALA A 31 5.65 4.67 -6.26
N ASN A 32 6.79 5.33 -6.45
CA ASN A 32 7.88 4.82 -7.28
C ASN A 32 8.50 3.52 -6.75
N GLN A 33 8.58 3.32 -5.43
CA GLN A 33 9.08 2.07 -4.85
C GLN A 33 8.08 0.93 -5.04
N ALA A 34 6.78 1.21 -4.89
CA ALA A 34 5.73 0.26 -5.21
C ALA A 34 5.73 -0.09 -6.71
N PHE A 35 5.98 0.88 -7.59
CA PHE A 35 6.12 0.66 -9.03
C PHE A 35 7.34 -0.19 -9.40
N ALA A 36 8.46 -0.09 -8.67
CA ALA A 36 9.66 -0.87 -8.92
C ALA A 36 9.45 -2.38 -8.70
N ARG A 37 8.56 -2.75 -7.77
CA ARG A 37 8.20 -4.16 -7.48
C ARG A 37 6.93 -4.63 -8.18
N ALA A 38 6.27 -3.72 -8.89
CA ALA A 38 5.00 -4.02 -9.49
C ALA A 38 5.14 -4.85 -10.77
N ARG A 39 4.37 -5.94 -10.84
CA ARG A 39 4.25 -6.75 -12.06
C ARG A 39 3.45 -5.97 -13.09
N ARG A 40 3.90 -5.98 -14.35
CA ARG A 40 3.10 -5.49 -15.47
C ARG A 40 1.97 -6.48 -15.75
N VAL A 41 0.73 -6.00 -15.66
CA VAL A 41 -0.47 -6.75 -15.97
C VAL A 41 -1.10 -6.11 -17.20
N PRO A 42 -1.34 -6.86 -18.29
CA PRO A 42 -2.02 -6.32 -19.46
C PRO A 42 -3.47 -5.97 -19.10
N VAL A 43 -3.95 -4.85 -19.62
CA VAL A 43 -5.34 -4.43 -19.49
C VAL A 43 -5.85 -3.90 -20.82
N VAL A 44 -7.15 -4.05 -21.07
CA VAL A 44 -7.84 -3.44 -22.21
C VAL A 44 -8.86 -2.46 -21.66
N ILE A 45 -8.75 -1.19 -22.03
CA ILE A 45 -9.67 -0.13 -21.60
C ILE A 45 -10.17 0.57 -22.86
N GLY A 46 -11.48 0.48 -23.14
CA GLY A 46 -12.07 1.11 -24.33
C GLY A 46 -11.48 0.61 -25.66
N GLY A 47 -11.06 -0.65 -25.72
CA GLY A 47 -10.41 -1.23 -26.91
C GLY A 47 -8.93 -0.87 -27.07
N VAL A 48 -8.34 -0.14 -26.12
CA VAL A 48 -6.91 0.19 -26.13
C VAL A 48 -6.16 -0.76 -25.19
N ASP A 49 -5.14 -1.42 -25.72
CA ASP A 49 -4.22 -2.25 -24.95
C ASP A 49 -3.26 -1.39 -24.12
N GLY A 50 -3.12 -1.74 -22.85
CA GLY A 50 -2.24 -1.07 -21.91
C GLY A 50 -1.63 -2.03 -20.91
N HIS A 51 -0.75 -1.52 -20.06
CA HIS A 51 -0.17 -2.29 -18.96
C HIS A 51 -0.29 -1.49 -17.66
N LEU A 52 -0.86 -2.10 -16.63
CA LEU A 52 -0.84 -1.57 -15.27
C LEU A 52 0.27 -2.22 -14.48
N ARG A 53 0.91 -1.41 -13.64
CA ARG A 53 1.85 -1.90 -12.64
C ARG A 53 1.06 -2.29 -11.39
N ARG A 54 0.93 -3.60 -11.12
CA ARG A 54 0.30 -4.13 -9.91
C ARG A 54 1.38 -4.43 -8.85
N PRO A 55 1.40 -3.73 -7.70
CA PRO A 55 2.30 -4.07 -6.61
C PRO A 55 2.17 -5.54 -6.20
N ASP A 56 3.26 -6.13 -5.73
CA ASP A 56 3.18 -7.35 -4.93
C ASP A 56 2.57 -7.05 -3.55
N LEU A 57 2.30 -8.09 -2.76
CA LEU A 57 1.65 -7.93 -1.46
C LEU A 57 2.47 -7.05 -0.51
N LEU A 58 3.80 -7.20 -0.50
CA LEU A 58 4.71 -6.34 0.26
C LEU A 58 4.61 -4.87 -0.17
N GLY A 59 4.65 -4.61 -1.48
CA GLY A 59 4.52 -3.27 -2.03
C GLY A 59 3.17 -2.63 -1.72
N ALA A 60 2.09 -3.41 -1.72
CA ALA A 60 0.76 -2.95 -1.32
C ALA A 60 0.70 -2.58 0.17
N LEU A 61 1.27 -3.41 1.05
CA LEU A 61 1.39 -3.13 2.48
C LEU A 61 2.15 -1.82 2.74
N VAL A 62 3.32 -1.65 2.10
CA VAL A 62 4.15 -0.44 2.23
C VAL A 62 3.41 0.79 1.72
N LEU A 63 2.70 0.67 0.60
CA LEU A 63 1.93 1.77 0.03
C LEU A 63 0.78 2.20 0.96
N LYS A 64 -0.01 1.25 1.48
CA LYS A 64 -1.12 1.55 2.40
C LYS A 64 -0.63 2.09 3.74
N ALA A 65 0.48 1.59 4.27
CA ALA A 65 1.10 2.17 5.45
C ALA A 65 1.56 3.62 5.24
N SER A 66 2.16 3.91 4.08
CA SER A 66 2.58 5.28 3.74
C SER A 66 1.37 6.20 3.56
N ALA A 67 0.33 5.74 2.85
CA ALA A 67 -0.91 6.49 2.63
C ALA A 67 -1.64 6.80 3.94
N HIS A 68 -1.71 5.84 4.87
CA HIS A 68 -2.29 6.03 6.20
C HIS A 68 -1.64 7.19 6.97
N THR A 69 -0.35 7.46 6.75
CA THR A 69 0.37 8.53 7.43
C THR A 69 0.38 9.87 6.69
N THR A 70 0.15 9.86 5.38
CA THR A 70 0.31 11.04 4.51
C THR A 70 -1.02 11.60 3.99
N ASP A 71 -2.06 10.79 3.88
CA ASP A 71 -3.39 11.20 3.40
C ASP A 71 -4.40 11.22 4.55
N SER A 72 -4.48 12.37 5.23
CA SER A 72 -5.35 12.56 6.40
C SER A 72 -6.84 12.51 6.08
N ARG A 73 -7.25 12.64 4.81
CA ARG A 73 -8.67 12.67 4.39
C ARG A 73 -9.34 11.31 4.45
N ASP A 74 -8.58 10.24 4.23
CA ASP A 74 -9.07 8.86 4.14
C ASP A 74 -8.25 7.90 5.01
N LYS A 75 -7.70 8.42 6.11
CA LYS A 75 -6.78 7.70 7.02
C LYS A 75 -7.32 6.33 7.49
N ASP A 76 -8.59 6.29 7.90
CA ASP A 76 -9.23 5.07 8.41
C ASP A 76 -9.37 3.99 7.33
N ARG A 77 -9.66 4.41 6.08
CA ARG A 77 -9.75 3.50 4.92
C ARG A 77 -8.38 2.88 4.64
N HIS A 78 -7.32 3.68 4.67
CA HIS A 78 -5.95 3.18 4.47
C HIS A 78 -5.53 2.21 5.59
N ALA A 79 -5.95 2.45 6.84
CA ALA A 79 -5.73 1.54 7.96
C ALA A 79 -6.48 0.20 7.77
N GLN A 80 -7.73 0.26 7.33
CA GLN A 80 -8.55 -0.92 7.07
C GLN A 80 -7.96 -1.77 5.94
N ASP A 81 -7.55 -1.14 4.83
CA ASP A 81 -6.90 -1.85 3.73
C ASP A 81 -5.57 -2.48 4.17
N LEU A 82 -4.79 -1.79 5.00
CA LEU A 82 -3.55 -2.34 5.56
C LEU A 82 -3.82 -3.59 6.42
N VAL A 83 -4.89 -3.59 7.22
CA VAL A 83 -5.31 -4.75 8.02
C VAL A 83 -5.71 -5.91 7.11
N VAL A 84 -6.58 -5.69 6.12
CA VAL A 84 -7.02 -6.74 5.18
C VAL A 84 -5.84 -7.35 4.42
N LEU A 85 -4.92 -6.51 3.92
CA LEU A 85 -3.71 -6.98 3.24
C LEU A 85 -2.80 -7.78 4.19
N SER A 86 -2.77 -7.44 5.48
CA SER A 86 -2.01 -8.18 6.47
C SER A 86 -2.62 -9.55 6.75
N GLU A 87 -3.94 -9.67 6.77
CA GLU A 87 -4.62 -10.97 6.87
C GLU A 87 -4.34 -11.87 5.66
N LEU A 88 -4.29 -11.29 4.45
CA LEU A 88 -3.85 -12.04 3.27
C LEU A 88 -2.38 -12.47 3.37
N ALA A 89 -1.51 -11.62 3.93
CA ALA A 89 -0.11 -11.95 4.13
C ALA A 89 0.10 -13.05 5.17
N LEU A 90 -0.81 -13.19 6.13
CA LEU A 90 -0.76 -14.24 7.15
C LEU A 90 -0.97 -15.66 6.58
N ILE A 91 -1.48 -15.80 5.36
CA ILE A 91 -1.60 -17.10 4.67
C ILE A 91 -0.21 -17.70 4.39
N ASP A 92 0.75 -16.86 3.98
CA ASP A 92 2.16 -17.22 3.83
C ASP A 92 3.06 -16.03 4.24
N PRO A 93 3.31 -15.86 5.56
CA PRO A 93 4.09 -14.73 6.06
C PRO A 93 5.52 -14.71 5.53
N ARG A 94 6.11 -15.90 5.29
CA ARG A 94 7.50 -16.05 4.85
C ARG A 94 7.70 -15.46 3.46
N ALA A 95 6.76 -15.68 2.54
CA ALA A 95 6.82 -15.12 1.20
C ALA A 95 6.89 -13.58 1.20
N VAL A 96 6.31 -12.91 2.20
CA VAL A 96 6.39 -11.45 2.35
C VAL A 96 7.68 -11.04 3.06
N LEU A 97 8.01 -11.72 4.17
CA LEU A 97 9.15 -11.36 5.03
C LEU A 97 10.51 -11.53 4.33
N LEU A 98 10.66 -12.50 3.44
CA LEU A 98 11.92 -12.74 2.70
C LEU A 98 12.33 -11.57 1.80
N HIS A 99 11.38 -10.72 1.40
CA HIS A 99 11.62 -9.62 0.46
C HIS A 99 11.65 -8.23 1.12
N VAL A 100 11.47 -8.15 2.44
CA VAL A 100 11.43 -6.88 3.16
C VAL A 100 12.80 -6.21 3.23
N THR A 101 12.85 -4.92 2.90
CA THR A 101 14.08 -4.11 2.98
C THR A 101 14.05 -3.15 4.17
N ALA A 102 15.20 -2.55 4.51
CA ALA A 102 15.29 -1.51 5.54
C ALA A 102 14.41 -0.28 5.22
N GLN A 103 14.26 0.07 3.94
CA GLN A 103 13.39 1.17 3.53
C GLN A 103 11.92 0.85 3.73
N ASP A 104 11.50 -0.39 3.45
CA ASP A 104 10.12 -0.84 3.67
C ASP A 104 9.78 -0.80 5.17
N ARG A 105 10.69 -1.31 6.01
CA ARG A 105 10.59 -1.22 7.48
C ARG A 105 10.39 0.22 7.94
N ARG A 106 11.21 1.15 7.45
CA ARG A 106 11.10 2.58 7.79
C ARG A 106 9.72 3.15 7.46
N ARG A 107 9.12 2.75 6.33
CA ARG A 107 7.80 3.20 5.89
C ARG A 107 6.64 2.55 6.65
N LEU A 108 6.82 1.32 7.13
CA LEU A 108 5.80 0.60 7.90
C LEU A 108 5.68 1.11 9.34
N ARG A 109 6.81 1.43 10.00
CA ARG A 109 6.87 1.79 11.43
C ARG A 109 5.82 2.81 11.88
N PRO A 110 5.58 3.95 11.18
CA PRO A 110 4.59 4.93 11.62
C PRO A 110 3.17 4.35 11.69
N ALA A 111 2.76 3.57 10.69
CA ALA A 111 1.45 2.92 10.67
C ALA A 111 1.34 1.83 11.75
N VAL A 112 2.40 1.04 11.96
CA VAL A 112 2.42 0.00 13.02
C VAL A 112 2.30 0.62 14.41
N ARG A 113 2.92 1.77 14.65
CA ARG A 113 2.76 2.53 15.90
C ARG A 113 1.33 3.02 16.08
N ALA A 114 0.71 3.57 15.02
CA ALA A 114 -0.69 4.01 15.07
C ALA A 114 -1.64 2.84 15.39
N LEU A 115 -1.47 1.70 14.70
CA LEU A 115 -2.28 0.50 14.94
C LEU A 115 -2.07 -0.08 16.35
N SER A 116 -0.83 -0.05 16.86
CA SER A 116 -0.51 -0.48 18.23
C SER A 116 -1.22 0.35 19.31
N SER A 117 -1.56 1.61 19.00
CA SER A 117 -2.26 2.53 19.91
C SER A 117 -3.79 2.37 19.90
N GLY A 118 -4.32 1.31 19.27
CA GLY A 118 -5.74 0.95 19.37
C GLY A 118 -6.65 1.52 18.27
N GLU A 119 -6.11 1.74 17.07
CA GLU A 119 -6.90 2.06 15.87
C GLU A 119 -8.10 1.10 15.71
N ARG A 120 -9.27 1.68 15.40
CA ARG A 120 -10.51 0.91 15.28
C ARG A 120 -10.43 -0.16 14.18
N SER A 121 -9.74 0.12 13.08
CA SER A 121 -9.61 -0.79 11.94
C SER A 121 -8.89 -2.10 12.29
N LEU A 122 -8.04 -2.13 13.32
CA LEU A 122 -7.42 -3.38 13.77
C LEU A 122 -8.46 -4.34 14.38
N ARG A 123 -9.53 -3.81 15.00
CA ARG A 123 -10.59 -4.61 15.63
C ARG A 123 -11.47 -5.36 14.62
N SER A 124 -11.45 -4.98 13.35
CA SER A 124 -12.21 -5.69 12.31
C SER A 124 -11.48 -6.91 11.76
N ALA A 125 -10.20 -7.11 12.11
CA ALA A 125 -9.47 -8.32 11.73
C ALA A 125 -10.07 -9.55 12.42
N ALA A 126 -10.02 -10.69 11.75
CA ALA A 126 -10.36 -12.00 12.32
C ALA A 126 -9.45 -12.36 13.50
N ASP A 127 -8.16 -12.04 13.39
CA ASP A 127 -7.18 -12.14 14.48
C ASP A 127 -6.36 -10.84 14.58
N PRO A 128 -6.83 -9.86 15.39
CA PRO A 128 -6.14 -8.59 15.60
C PRO A 128 -4.71 -8.75 16.16
N ALA A 129 -4.48 -9.79 16.97
CA ALA A 129 -3.19 -10.01 17.60
C ALA A 129 -2.16 -10.54 16.60
N ALA A 130 -2.54 -11.52 15.77
CA ALA A 130 -1.70 -12.03 14.70
C ALA A 130 -1.36 -10.95 13.67
N VAL A 131 -2.34 -10.13 13.27
CA VAL A 131 -2.10 -8.99 12.35
C VAL A 131 -1.08 -8.03 12.93
N LEU A 132 -1.25 -7.62 14.19
CA LEU A 132 -0.34 -6.67 14.83
C LEU A 132 1.07 -7.26 15.01
N GLN A 133 1.17 -8.53 15.40
CA GLN A 133 2.44 -9.22 15.55
C GLN A 133 3.18 -9.34 14.21
N PHE A 134 2.47 -9.72 13.14
CA PHE A 134 3.02 -9.77 11.79
C PHE A 134 3.54 -8.40 11.35
N LEU A 135 2.74 -7.35 11.51
CA LEU A 135 3.12 -5.99 11.14
C LEU A 135 4.34 -5.49 11.94
N ARG A 136 4.43 -5.81 13.23
CA ARG A 136 5.62 -5.50 14.05
C ARG A 136 6.86 -6.21 13.55
N HIS A 137 6.76 -7.51 13.26
CA HIS A 137 7.87 -8.28 12.72
C HIS A 137 8.31 -7.74 11.34
N LEU A 138 7.33 -7.42 10.48
CA LEU A 138 7.58 -6.81 9.17
C LEU A 138 8.24 -5.42 9.28
N ALA A 139 7.88 -4.62 10.28
CA ALA A 139 8.50 -3.32 10.58
C ALA A 139 9.88 -3.43 11.26
N GLY A 140 10.27 -4.63 11.69
CA GLY A 140 11.52 -4.90 12.40
C GLY A 140 11.48 -4.58 13.89
N ASP A 141 10.29 -4.51 14.51
CA ASP A 141 10.08 -4.21 15.94
C ASP A 141 9.95 -5.51 16.78
N GLY A 142 10.63 -6.59 16.39
CA GLY A 142 10.52 -7.90 17.02
C GLY A 142 11.66 -8.86 16.70
N ALA A 143 12.90 -8.34 16.70
CA ALA A 143 14.10 -9.15 16.79
C ALA A 143 14.58 -9.18 18.25
#